data_AF-A0A7S0H122-F1
#
_entry.id   AF-A0A7S0H122-F1
#
_cell.length_a   1.000
_cell.length_b   1.000
_cell.length_c   1.000
_cell.angle_alpha   90.00
_cell.angle_beta   90.00
_cell.angle_gamma   90.00
#
_symmetry.space_group_name_H-M   'P 1'
#
loop_
_entity.id
_entity.type
_entity.pdbx_description
1 polymer ?
#
loop_
_entity_poly.entity_id
_entity_poly.type
_entity_poly.pdbx_seq_one_letter_code
_entity_poly.pdbx_strand_id
1 'polypeptide(L)'
;SKLAAEKMVLESWPHAQTVVLRSSIITGPQSPFKPVKRPLFLDFVADALRGGDPTTFFEDEFRCPIAAVDLARHILVLAAAEPGTKRGVFNAGGPERLSRVDMAKKAAEALRLSSKNVVAKSAASVDRGVLSPA
;
A
#
# COMPACT_ATOMS: atom_id res chain seq x y z
N SER A 1 -1.19 18.90 1.25
CA SER A 1 -0.91 17.53 1.75
C SER A 1 -2.11 16.63 1.51
N LYS A 2 -1.99 15.30 1.62
CA LYS A 2 -3.15 14.38 1.47
C LYS A 2 -4.27 14.69 2.48
N LEU A 3 -3.90 15.02 3.71
CA LEU A 3 -4.85 15.42 4.76
C LEU A 3 -5.64 16.69 4.38
N ALA A 4 -4.97 17.70 3.82
CA ALA A 4 -5.65 18.92 3.37
C ALA A 4 -6.61 18.65 2.20
N ALA A 5 -6.23 17.78 1.25
CA ALA A 5 -7.10 17.39 0.15
C ALA A 5 -8.34 16.63 0.63
N GLU A 6 -8.19 15.72 1.61
CA GLU A 6 -9.31 15.04 2.23
C GLU A 6 -10.30 16.03 2.87
N LYS A 7 -9.80 16.98 3.67
CA LYS A 7 -10.64 18.02 4.29
C LYS A 7 -11.40 18.83 3.25
N MET A 8 -10.70 19.32 2.23
CA MET A 8 -11.29 20.11 1.15
C MET A 8 -12.42 19.35 0.43
N VAL A 9 -12.22 18.06 0.11
CA VAL A 9 -13.24 17.24 -0.54
C VAL A 9 -14.47 17.06 0.36
N LEU A 10 -14.28 16.80 1.65
CA LEU A 10 -15.37 16.62 2.61
C LEU A 10 -16.15 17.92 2.89
N GLU A 11 -15.49 19.08 2.82
CA GLU A 11 -16.10 20.40 3.02
C GLU A 11 -16.82 20.90 1.75
N SER A 12 -16.31 20.56 0.56
CA SER A 12 -16.80 21.12 -0.71
C SER A 12 -17.95 20.34 -1.35
N TRP A 13 -18.12 19.05 -1.00
CA TRP A 13 -19.06 18.15 -1.66
C TRP A 13 -20.07 17.54 -0.68
N PRO A 14 -21.36 17.39 -1.07
CA PRO A 14 -22.36 16.78 -0.21
C PRO A 14 -21.94 15.38 0.24
N HIS A 15 -22.09 15.08 1.54
CA HIS A 15 -21.70 13.78 2.11
C HIS A 15 -22.30 12.59 1.33
N ALA A 16 -23.55 12.70 0.86
CA ALA A 16 -24.24 11.67 0.09
C ALA A 16 -23.61 11.36 -1.30
N GLN A 17 -22.66 12.18 -1.77
CA GLN A 17 -21.97 12.03 -3.05
C GLN A 17 -20.45 11.83 -2.88
N THR A 18 -19.95 11.84 -1.65
CA THR A 18 -18.50 11.86 -1.39
C THR A 18 -18.03 10.55 -0.80
N VAL A 19 -16.96 9.99 -1.39
CA VAL A 19 -16.25 8.82 -0.86
C VAL A 19 -14.77 9.13 -0.81
N VAL A 20 -14.15 8.89 0.35
CA VAL A 20 -12.70 8.97 0.53
C VAL A 20 -12.18 7.59 0.93
N LEU A 21 -11.25 7.06 0.14
CA LEU A 21 -10.55 5.82 0.45
C LEU A 21 -9.14 6.12 0.97
N ARG A 22 -8.92 5.87 2.26
CA ARG A 22 -7.60 5.89 2.90
C ARG A 22 -6.91 4.57 2.63
N SER A 23 -6.21 4.49 1.50
CA SER A 23 -5.49 3.28 1.11
C SER A 23 -4.27 3.03 1.99
N SER A 24 -4.01 1.76 2.31
CA SER A 24 -2.69 1.33 2.80
C SER A 24 -1.68 1.29 1.64
N ILE A 25 -0.60 0.53 1.78
CA ILE A 25 0.34 0.28 0.69
C ILE A 25 -0.40 -0.40 -0.45
N ILE A 26 -0.41 0.25 -1.61
CA ILE A 26 -1.00 -0.31 -2.83
C ILE A 26 0.08 -1.18 -3.49
N THR A 27 -0.26 -2.44 -3.77
CA THR A 27 0.60 -3.40 -4.46
C THR A 27 0.03 -3.73 -5.83
N GLY A 28 0.89 -4.06 -6.79
CA GLY A 28 0.48 -4.38 -8.16
C GLY A 28 1.49 -3.89 -9.19
N PRO A 29 1.24 -4.17 -10.48
CA PRO A 29 2.09 -3.72 -11.56
C PRO A 29 2.00 -2.20 -11.76
N GLN A 30 2.87 -1.68 -12.62
CA GLN A 30 2.77 -0.32 -13.15
C GLN A 30 1.39 -0.07 -13.76
N SER A 31 0.93 1.19 -13.69
CA SER A 31 -0.31 1.59 -14.34
C SER A 31 -0.25 1.28 -15.84
N PRO A 32 -1.24 0.56 -16.40
CA PRO A 32 -1.21 0.15 -17.80
C PRO A 32 -1.33 1.34 -18.77
N PHE A 33 -1.93 2.45 -18.33
CA PHE A 33 -2.15 3.63 -19.17
C PHE A 33 -1.01 4.64 -19.10
N LYS A 34 -0.40 4.80 -17.92
CA LYS A 34 0.68 5.75 -17.71
C LYS A 34 1.59 5.27 -16.58
N PRO A 35 2.66 4.53 -16.90
CA PRO A 35 3.65 4.11 -15.92
C PRO A 35 4.22 5.32 -15.17
N VAL A 36 4.51 5.13 -13.88
CA VAL A 36 5.17 6.17 -13.09
C VAL A 36 6.69 6.03 -13.25
N LYS A 37 7.41 7.15 -13.24
CA LYS A 37 8.88 7.16 -13.40
C LYS A 37 9.64 6.65 -12.17
N ARG A 38 8.94 6.39 -11.05
CA ARG A 38 9.53 5.92 -9.79
C ARG A 38 9.27 4.41 -9.62
N PRO A 39 10.16 3.67 -8.97
CA PRO A 39 9.88 2.28 -8.61
C PRO A 39 8.66 2.20 -7.69
N LEU A 40 7.84 1.18 -7.89
CA LEU A 40 6.80 0.78 -6.96
C LEU A 40 7.40 -0.09 -5.86
N PHE A 41 6.63 -0.32 -4.79
CA PHE A 41 7.07 -1.17 -3.70
C PHE A 41 7.41 -2.58 -4.17
N LEU A 42 6.59 -3.17 -5.05
CA LEU A 42 6.88 -4.50 -5.60
C LEU A 42 8.06 -4.50 -6.56
N ASP A 43 8.34 -3.40 -7.27
CA ASP A 43 9.54 -3.28 -8.11
C ASP A 43 10.79 -3.35 -7.22
N PHE A 44 10.82 -2.57 -6.14
CA PHE A 44 11.91 -2.62 -5.15
C PHE A 44 12.10 -4.01 -4.55
N VAL A 45 11.02 -4.69 -4.17
CA VAL A 45 11.09 -6.05 -3.64
C VAL A 45 11.61 -7.03 -4.70
N ALA A 46 11.12 -6.94 -5.94
CA ALA A 46 11.57 -7.80 -7.02
C ALA A 46 13.06 -7.61 -7.34
N ASP A 47 13.55 -6.37 -7.31
CA ASP A 47 14.96 -6.05 -7.52
C ASP A 47 15.83 -6.64 -6.39
N ALA A 48 15.39 -6.52 -5.13
CA ALA A 48 16.06 -7.12 -3.98
C ALA A 48 16.12 -8.67 -4.07
N LEU A 49 15.05 -9.30 -4.55
CA LEU A 49 14.98 -10.75 -4.71
C LEU A 49 15.82 -11.28 -5.86
N ARG A 50 15.93 -10.51 -6.95
CA ARG A 50 16.74 -10.87 -8.13
C ARG A 50 18.22 -10.53 -7.97
N GLY A 51 18.53 -9.53 -7.14
CA GLY A 51 19.90 -9.09 -6.88
C GLY A 51 20.77 -10.14 -6.21
N GLY A 52 22.07 -9.83 -6.08
CA GLY A 52 23.02 -10.65 -5.33
C GLY A 52 23.13 -10.25 -3.86
N ASP A 53 22.82 -8.98 -3.54
CA ASP A 53 23.12 -8.41 -2.23
C ASP A 53 21.94 -8.56 -1.24
N PRO A 54 22.22 -8.88 0.03
CA PRO A 54 21.21 -8.89 1.08
C PRO A 54 20.53 -7.53 1.23
N THR A 55 19.20 -7.52 1.25
CA THR A 55 18.38 -6.32 1.41
C THR A 55 17.60 -6.39 2.73
N THR A 56 17.67 -5.31 3.51
CA THR A 56 17.00 -5.22 4.80
C THR A 56 15.52 -4.85 4.66
N PHE A 57 14.65 -5.58 5.35
CA PHE A 57 13.23 -5.30 5.51
C PHE A 57 12.86 -5.28 6.99
N PHE A 58 11.91 -4.39 7.36
CA PHE A 58 11.45 -4.27 8.74
C PHE A 58 10.46 -5.39 9.12
N GLU A 59 10.74 -6.10 10.20
CA GLU A 59 9.91 -7.19 10.72
C GLU A 59 8.79 -6.71 11.65
N ASP A 60 8.92 -5.50 12.19
CA ASP A 60 8.02 -4.89 13.17
C ASP A 60 7.20 -3.71 12.59
N GLU A 61 7.40 -3.37 11.30
CA GLU A 61 6.58 -2.38 10.60
C GLU A 61 5.42 -3.04 9.85
N PHE A 62 4.25 -3.06 10.49
CA PHE A 62 3.06 -3.72 9.96
C PHE A 62 2.15 -2.80 9.14
N ARG A 63 1.61 -3.34 8.05
CA ARG A 63 0.60 -2.71 7.18
C ARG A 63 -0.40 -3.76 6.69
N CYS A 64 -1.48 -3.32 6.04
CA CYS A 64 -2.43 -4.20 5.37
C CYS A 64 -2.44 -3.89 3.86
N PRO A 65 -1.44 -4.37 3.09
CA PRO A 65 -1.29 -3.98 1.70
C PRO A 65 -2.51 -4.40 0.87
N ILE A 66 -2.97 -3.51 0.00
CA ILE A 66 -4.13 -3.72 -0.87
C ILE A 66 -3.67 -3.84 -2.32
N ALA A 67 -4.17 -4.84 -3.05
CA ALA A 67 -3.88 -4.94 -4.47
C ALA A 67 -4.56 -3.79 -5.25
N ALA A 68 -3.87 -3.23 -6.24
CA ALA A 68 -4.39 -2.15 -7.07
C ALA A 68 -5.71 -2.53 -7.77
N VAL A 69 -5.83 -3.81 -8.16
CA VAL A 69 -7.05 -4.36 -8.76
C VAL A 69 -8.22 -4.37 -7.77
N ASP A 70 -7.99 -4.68 -6.50
CA ASP A 70 -9.03 -4.68 -5.48
C ASP A 70 -9.46 -3.25 -5.13
N LEU A 71 -8.50 -2.33 -5.04
CA LEU A 71 -8.81 -0.92 -4.85
C LEU A 71 -9.64 -0.36 -6.02
N ALA A 72 -9.30 -0.72 -7.26
CA ALA A 72 -10.09 -0.35 -8.43
C ALA A 72 -11.52 -0.93 -8.37
N ARG A 73 -11.68 -2.18 -7.95
CA ARG A 73 -13.00 -2.81 -7.74
C ARG A 73 -13.80 -2.06 -6.68
N HIS A 74 -13.20 -1.71 -5.54
CA HIS A 74 -13.88 -0.92 -4.50
C HIS A 74 -14.38 0.41 -5.05
N ILE A 75 -13.56 1.11 -5.85
CA ILE A 75 -13.95 2.38 -6.47
C ILE A 75 -15.17 2.18 -7.40
N LEU A 76 -15.14 1.16 -8.26
CA LEU A 76 -16.24 0.86 -9.18
C LEU A 76 -17.54 0.53 -8.43
N VAL A 77 -17.48 -0.30 -7.40
CA VAL A 77 -18.63 -0.67 -6.56
C VAL A 77 -19.22 0.57 -5.88
N LEU A 78 -18.37 1.43 -5.30
CA LEU A 78 -18.82 2.63 -4.60
C LEU A 78 -19.40 3.69 -5.54
N ALA A 79 -18.83 3.81 -6.74
CA ALA A 79 -19.31 4.73 -7.78
C ALA A 79 -20.65 4.30 -8.38
N ALA A 80 -20.88 2.99 -8.53
CA ALA A 80 -22.13 2.44 -9.05
C ALA A 80 -23.21 2.24 -7.98
N ALA A 81 -22.91 2.52 -6.71
CA ALA A 81 -23.82 2.20 -5.62
C ALA A 81 -25.03 3.15 -5.58
N GLU A 82 -26.20 2.57 -5.31
CA GLU A 82 -27.50 3.26 -5.26
C GLU A 82 -27.55 4.39 -4.21
N PRO A 83 -28.45 5.38 -4.39
CA PRO A 83 -28.77 6.37 -3.37
C PRO A 83 -29.09 5.71 -2.02
N GLY A 84 -28.57 6.28 -0.93
CA GLY A 84 -28.71 5.70 0.42
C GLY A 84 -27.61 4.71 0.81
N THR A 85 -26.75 4.27 -0.12
CA THR A 85 -25.53 3.53 0.24
C THR A 85 -24.63 4.37 1.13
N LYS A 86 -23.97 3.76 2.11
CA LYS A 86 -23.05 4.45 3.02
C LYS A 86 -21.95 5.18 2.24
N ARG A 87 -21.79 6.47 2.55
CA ARG A 87 -20.77 7.36 2.00
C ARG A 87 -19.83 7.85 3.10
N GLY A 88 -18.80 8.61 2.71
CA GLY A 88 -17.83 9.19 3.63
C GLY A 88 -16.45 8.54 3.53
N VAL A 89 -15.76 8.46 4.68
CA VAL A 89 -14.36 8.05 4.75
C VAL A 89 -14.25 6.57 5.12
N PHE A 90 -13.50 5.81 4.32
CA PHE A 90 -13.24 4.39 4.54
C PHE A 90 -11.75 4.10 4.52
N ASN A 91 -11.32 3.15 5.35
CA ASN A 91 -9.98 2.56 5.24
C ASN A 91 -10.00 1.48 4.17
N ALA A 92 -9.03 1.51 3.25
CA ALA A 92 -8.88 0.53 2.18
C ALA A 92 -7.54 -0.21 2.32
N GLY A 93 -7.56 -1.26 3.13
CA GLY A 93 -6.44 -2.21 3.29
C GLY A 93 -6.79 -3.56 2.70
N GLY A 94 -5.77 -4.37 2.40
CA GLY A 94 -5.98 -5.78 2.11
C GLY A 94 -6.34 -6.57 3.36
N PRO A 95 -6.70 -7.86 3.19
CA PRO A 95 -7.21 -8.69 4.28
C PRO A 95 -6.12 -9.11 5.28
N GLU A 96 -4.85 -9.11 4.86
CA GLU A 96 -3.74 -9.60 5.68
C GLU A 96 -2.94 -8.46 6.31
N ARG A 97 -2.66 -8.56 7.61
CA ARG A 97 -1.69 -7.71 8.32
C ARG A 97 -0.30 -8.31 8.16
N LEU A 98 0.60 -7.60 7.49
CA LEU A 98 1.93 -8.09 7.11
C LEU A 98 3.02 -7.12 7.55
N SER A 99 4.16 -7.65 8.03
CA SER A 99 5.40 -6.89 8.14
C SER A 99 6.03 -6.67 6.77
N ARG A 100 7.05 -5.80 6.64
CA ARG A 100 7.78 -5.65 5.37
C ARG A 100 8.51 -6.92 4.97
N VAL A 101 9.00 -7.68 5.95
CA VAL A 101 9.59 -9.01 5.72
C VAL A 101 8.55 -9.97 5.15
N ASP A 102 7.34 -10.02 5.72
CA ASP A 102 6.28 -10.90 5.23
C ASP A 102 5.84 -10.51 3.81
N MET A 103 5.74 -9.21 3.52
CA MET A 103 5.44 -8.70 2.19
C MET A 103 6.50 -9.14 1.17
N ALA A 104 7.79 -9.07 1.53
CA ALA A 104 8.88 -9.50 0.65
C ALA A 104 8.88 -11.01 0.42
N LYS A 105 8.65 -11.81 1.46
CA LYS A 105 8.55 -13.28 1.37
C LYS A 105 7.37 -13.72 0.49
N LYS A 106 6.19 -13.12 0.68
CA LYS A 106 5.00 -13.40 -0.17
C LYS A 106 5.24 -13.01 -1.63
N ALA A 107 5.94 -11.91 -1.89
CA ALA A 107 6.33 -11.55 -3.24
C ALA A 107 7.31 -12.56 -3.86
N ALA A 108 8.27 -13.08 -3.07
CA ALA A 108 9.19 -14.12 -3.51
C ALA A 108 8.45 -15.41 -3.90
N GLU A 109 7.49 -15.84 -3.09
CA GLU A 109 6.61 -16.97 -3.38
C GLU A 109 5.84 -16.76 -4.68
N ALA A 110 5.16 -15.61 -4.82
CA ALA A 110 4.37 -15.29 -6.01
C ALA A 110 5.21 -15.22 -7.30
N LEU A 111 6.47 -14.75 -7.20
CA LEU A 111 7.40 -14.64 -8.32
C LEU A 111 8.24 -15.91 -8.54
N ARG A 112 8.10 -16.93 -7.68
CA ARG A 112 8.93 -18.15 -7.67
C ARG A 112 10.43 -17.84 -7.58
N LEU A 113 10.78 -16.86 -6.76
CA LEU A 113 12.16 -16.44 -6.50
C LEU A 113 12.60 -16.87 -5.10
N SER A 114 13.90 -16.97 -4.89
CA SER A 114 14.46 -17.22 -3.55
C SER A 114 14.32 -15.99 -2.66
N SER A 115 13.86 -16.18 -1.42
CA SER A 115 13.85 -15.12 -0.41
C SER A 115 15.17 -15.01 0.37
N LYS A 116 16.25 -15.65 -0.07
CA LYS A 116 17.55 -15.70 0.66
C LYS A 116 18.14 -14.33 0.95
N ASN A 117 17.85 -13.33 0.11
CA ASN A 117 18.36 -11.97 0.26
C ASN A 117 17.51 -11.12 1.22
N VAL A 118 16.37 -11.62 1.71
CA VAL A 118 15.49 -10.86 2.62
C VAL A 118 16.05 -10.96 4.03
N VAL A 119 16.67 -9.87 4.50
CA VAL A 119 17.20 -9.75 5.86
C VAL A 119 16.19 -9.04 6.75
N ALA A 120 15.73 -9.70 7.80
CA ALA A 120 14.86 -9.09 8.80
C ALA A 120 15.66 -8.18 9.73
N LYS A 121 15.15 -6.98 10.01
CA LYS A 121 15.64 -6.10 11.09
C LYS A 121 14.48 -5.42 11.79
N SER A 122 14.66 -5.08 13.06
CA SER A 122 13.75 -4.17 13.77
C SER A 122 13.90 -2.73 13.27
N ALA A 123 12.78 -2.03 13.14
CA ALA A 123 12.72 -0.60 12.82
C ALA A 123 13.49 0.25 13.84
N ALA A 124 13.55 -0.16 15.11
CA ALA A 124 14.29 0.54 16.16
C ALA A 124 15.82 0.47 15.98
N SER A 125 16.32 -0.51 15.22
CA SER A 125 17.75 -0.70 14.97
C SER A 125 18.31 0.21 13.88
N VAL A 126 17.46 1.00 13.21
CA VAL A 126 17.85 1.89 12.12
C VAL A 126 17.55 3.32 12.53
N ASP A 127 18.58 4.17 12.54
CA ASP A 127 18.38 5.61 12.68
C ASP A 127 17.70 6.15 11.41
N ARG A 128 16.42 6.49 11.53
CA ARG A 128 15.62 7.02 10.42
C ARG A 128 15.82 8.53 10.23
N GLY A 129 16.61 9.19 11.08
CA GLY A 129 16.81 10.64 11.08
C GLY A 129 15.55 11.45 11.42
N VAL A 130 14.42 10.78 11.71
CA VAL A 130 13.14 11.35 12.09
C VAL A 130 12.48 10.48 13.16
N LEU A 131 11.96 11.11 14.20
CA LEU A 131 11.14 10.43 15.20
C LEU A 131 9.87 9.92 14.53
N SER A 132 9.55 8.65 14.72
CA SER A 132 8.25 8.13 14.31
C SER A 132 7.17 8.82 15.16
N PRO A 133 6.04 9.26 14.58
CA PRO A 133 4.94 9.79 15.37
C PRO A 133 4.52 8.77 16.43
N ALA A 134 4.31 9.26 17.65
CA ALA A 134 3.78 8.47 18.77
C ALA A 134 2.38 7.92 18.46
#